data_AF-A0A2D7IKI1-F1
#
_entry.id   AF-A0A2D7IKI1-F1
#
_cell.length_a   1.000
_cell.length_b   1.000
_cell.length_c   1.000
_cell.angle_alpha   90.00
_cell.angle_beta   90.00
_cell.angle_gamma   90.00
#
_symmetry.space_group_name_H-M   'P 1'
#
loop_
_entity.id
_entity.type
_entity.pdbx_description
1 polymer ?
#
loop_
_entity_poly.entity_id
_entity_poly.type
_entity_poly.pdbx_seq_one_letter_code
_entity_poly.pdbx_strand_id
1 'polypeptide(L)'
;MKMNKLFFILAILLQLQSVLNAKTKFSDRQVATMIPKYFARDHNSPQITRTRVYAEDGKKVLHLDIEVNRNRFENQMEYALSAMASVARYALRPFDKFVLIMVPNSRQFDTEKVDAKAKCTIDYFVFKRFKNDRWSKQCVKIEKI
;
A
#
# COMPACT_ATOMS: atom_id res chain seq x y z
N MET A 1 12.62 17.33 -51.37
CA MET A 1 11.41 17.57 -50.54
C MET A 1 10.87 16.31 -49.80
N LYS A 2 10.96 15.09 -50.36
CA LYS A 2 10.53 13.84 -49.68
C LYS A 2 11.37 13.46 -48.45
N MET A 3 12.68 13.71 -48.48
CA MET A 3 13.61 13.34 -47.40
C MET A 3 13.37 14.14 -46.10
N ASN A 4 13.00 15.42 -46.20
CA ASN A 4 12.64 16.24 -45.05
C ASN A 4 11.32 15.79 -44.39
N LYS A 5 10.36 15.29 -45.19
CA LYS A 5 9.12 14.71 -44.64
C LYS A 5 9.40 13.40 -43.89
N LEU A 6 10.31 12.56 -44.39
CA LEU A 6 10.70 11.32 -43.72
C LEU A 6 11.40 11.60 -42.38
N PHE A 7 12.30 12.57 -42.34
CA PHE A 7 12.95 13.02 -41.10
C PHE A 7 11.95 13.57 -40.08
N PHE A 8 10.97 14.37 -40.52
CA PHE A 8 9.90 14.87 -39.65
C PHE A 8 9.04 13.73 -39.07
N ILE A 9 8.68 12.75 -39.89
CA ILE A 9 7.91 11.57 -39.44
C ILE A 9 8.71 10.76 -38.42
N LEU A 10 10.01 10.55 -38.65
CA LEU A 10 10.88 9.82 -37.73
C LEU A 10 11.01 10.55 -36.37
N ALA A 11 11.13 11.88 -36.38
CA ALA A 11 11.19 12.68 -35.17
C ALA A 11 9.90 12.61 -34.35
N ILE A 12 8.73 12.63 -35.01
CA ILE A 12 7.42 12.49 -34.36
C ILE A 12 7.27 11.09 -33.73
N LEU A 13 7.68 10.04 -34.43
CA LEU A 13 7.66 8.66 -33.92
C LEU A 13 8.57 8.47 -32.71
N LEU A 14 9.74 9.12 -32.70
CA LEU A 14 10.68 9.08 -31.56
C LEU A 14 10.08 9.77 -30.32
N GLN A 15 9.35 10.88 -30.51
CA GLN A 15 8.69 11.60 -29.41
C GLN A 15 7.48 10.83 -28.84
N LEU A 16 6.79 10.02 -29.66
CA LEU A 16 5.66 9.21 -29.21
C LEU A 16 6.02 8.13 -28.18
N GLN A 17 7.27 7.66 -28.14
CA GLN A 17 7.70 6.65 -27.16
C GLN A 17 7.72 7.19 -25.71
N SER A 18 7.80 8.52 -25.54
CA SER A 18 7.85 9.15 -24.22
C SER A 18 6.49 9.17 -23.49
N VAL A 19 5.37 9.26 -24.23
CA VAL A 19 4.02 9.35 -23.66
C VAL A 19 3.45 7.98 -23.22
N LEU A 20 3.99 6.87 -23.74
CA LEU A 20 3.53 5.51 -23.40
C LEU A 20 4.07 4.98 -22.06
N ASN A 21 5.00 5.68 -21.40
CA ASN A 21 5.62 5.26 -20.14
C ASN A 21 4.98 5.87 -18.88
N ALA A 22 3.77 6.42 -18.98
CA ALA A 22 3.06 6.93 -17.81
C ALA A 22 2.78 5.79 -16.81
N LYS A 23 3.37 5.88 -15.60
CA LYS A 23 3.11 4.91 -14.52
C LYS A 23 1.62 4.90 -14.22
N THR A 24 0.98 3.73 -14.32
CA THR A 24 -0.45 3.57 -14.00
C THR A 24 -0.75 4.06 -12.60
N LYS A 25 -1.71 4.99 -12.49
CA LYS A 25 -2.19 5.56 -11.23
C LYS A 25 -3.62 5.13 -10.98
N PHE A 26 -3.95 4.81 -9.74
CA PHE A 26 -5.25 4.29 -9.35
C PHE A 26 -5.99 5.24 -8.41
N SER A 27 -7.30 5.36 -8.61
CA SER A 27 -8.21 6.03 -7.68
C SER A 27 -8.29 5.31 -6.33
N ASP A 28 -8.82 5.99 -5.33
CA ASP A 28 -8.93 5.47 -3.96
C ASP A 28 -9.79 4.21 -3.90
N ARG A 29 -10.87 4.17 -4.68
CA ARG A 29 -11.73 3.00 -4.84
C ARG A 29 -10.97 1.84 -5.45
N GLN A 30 -10.19 2.09 -6.51
CA GLN A 30 -9.36 1.05 -7.13
C GLN A 30 -8.32 0.52 -6.14
N VAL A 31 -7.63 1.40 -5.40
CA VAL A 31 -6.71 1.01 -4.33
C VAL A 31 -7.37 0.10 -3.30
N ALA A 32 -8.53 0.49 -2.78
CA ALA A 32 -9.28 -0.32 -1.82
C ALA A 32 -9.63 -1.72 -2.38
N THR A 33 -9.99 -1.81 -3.66
CA THR A 33 -10.30 -3.12 -4.30
C THR A 33 -9.07 -3.97 -4.63
N MET A 34 -7.88 -3.37 -4.73
CA MET A 34 -6.65 -4.09 -5.03
C MET A 34 -6.08 -4.80 -3.80
N ILE A 35 -6.36 -4.31 -2.58
CA ILE A 35 -5.84 -4.91 -1.34
C ILE A 35 -6.38 -6.34 -1.12
N PRO A 36 -7.70 -6.60 -1.15
CA PRO A 36 -8.20 -7.97 -1.05
C PRO A 36 -7.64 -8.90 -2.13
N LYS A 37 -7.45 -8.39 -3.36
CA LYS A 37 -6.84 -9.16 -4.46
C LYS A 37 -5.36 -9.45 -4.22
N TYR A 38 -4.64 -8.60 -3.49
CA TYR A 38 -3.25 -8.85 -3.10
C TYR A 38 -3.20 -10.00 -2.09
N PHE A 39 -4.05 -9.96 -1.07
CA PHE A 39 -4.11 -11.00 -0.02
C PHE A 39 -4.51 -12.36 -0.59
N ALA A 40 -5.50 -12.39 -1.50
CA ALA A 40 -5.95 -13.62 -2.14
C ALA A 40 -4.87 -14.39 -2.93
N ARG A 41 -3.70 -13.78 -3.19
CA ARG A 41 -2.56 -14.45 -3.84
C ARG A 41 -1.75 -15.33 -2.90
N ASP A 42 -1.84 -15.09 -1.59
CA ASP A 42 -1.13 -15.85 -0.57
C ASP A 42 -2.14 -16.57 0.32
N HIS A 43 -2.13 -17.90 0.25
CA HIS A 43 -3.01 -18.76 1.07
C HIS A 43 -2.74 -18.65 2.57
N ASN A 44 -1.59 -18.10 2.97
CA ASN A 44 -1.26 -17.87 4.37
C ASN A 44 -1.61 -16.45 4.85
N SER A 45 -2.14 -15.59 3.98
CA SER A 45 -2.56 -14.25 4.34
C SER A 45 -3.67 -14.27 5.40
N PRO A 46 -3.69 -13.30 6.33
CA PRO A 46 -4.79 -13.17 7.27
C PRO A 46 -6.08 -12.76 6.55
N GLN A 47 -7.22 -13.15 7.09
CA GLN A 47 -8.51 -12.81 6.51
C GLN A 47 -8.76 -11.31 6.64
N ILE A 48 -9.17 -10.66 5.55
CA ILE A 48 -9.57 -9.25 5.58
C ILE A 48 -11.06 -9.16 5.93
N THR A 49 -11.38 -8.39 6.96
CA THR A 49 -12.78 -8.11 7.33
C THR A 49 -13.25 -6.77 6.80
N ARG A 50 -12.35 -5.80 6.60
CA ARG A 50 -12.69 -4.48 6.06
C ARG A 50 -11.53 -3.81 5.34
N THR A 51 -11.83 -3.11 4.25
CA THR A 51 -10.90 -2.16 3.62
C THR A 51 -11.63 -0.87 3.32
N ARG A 52 -11.08 0.28 3.73
CA ARG A 52 -11.68 1.59 3.45
C ARG A 52 -10.63 2.68 3.29
N VAL A 53 -11.00 3.74 2.57
CA VAL A 53 -10.20 4.95 2.41
C VAL A 53 -11.05 6.12 2.88
N TYR A 54 -10.49 6.98 3.73
CA TYR A 54 -11.16 8.17 4.26
C TYR A 54 -10.16 9.28 4.53
N ALA A 55 -10.68 10.47 4.83
CA ALA A 55 -9.90 11.58 5.36
C ALA A 55 -10.17 11.72 6.86
N GLU A 56 -9.11 11.93 7.64
CA GLU A 56 -9.15 12.16 9.09
C GLU A 56 -8.11 13.23 9.42
N ASP A 57 -8.50 14.32 10.09
CA ASP A 57 -7.62 15.45 10.44
C ASP A 57 -6.81 16.01 9.25
N GLY A 58 -7.45 16.10 8.08
CA GLY A 58 -6.81 16.54 6.84
C GLY A 58 -5.81 15.55 6.23
N LYS A 59 -5.65 14.36 6.82
CA LYS A 59 -4.79 13.28 6.33
C LYS A 59 -5.60 12.24 5.59
N LYS A 60 -5.08 11.74 4.48
CA LYS A 60 -5.67 10.64 3.74
C LYS A 60 -5.24 9.31 4.34
N VAL A 61 -6.22 8.52 4.77
CA VAL A 61 -6.03 7.27 5.50
C VAL A 61 -6.43 6.08 4.65
N LEU A 62 -5.56 5.07 4.59
CA LEU A 62 -5.91 3.73 4.14
C LEU A 62 -6.10 2.84 5.37
N HIS A 63 -7.28 2.27 5.52
CA HIS A 63 -7.67 1.49 6.68
C HIS A 63 -7.95 0.06 6.29
N LEU A 64 -7.38 -0.87 7.04
CA LEU A 64 -7.55 -2.30 6.86
C LEU A 64 -7.89 -2.97 8.20
N ASP A 65 -8.92 -3.80 8.24
CA ASP A 65 -9.20 -4.70 9.38
C ASP A 65 -8.84 -6.12 8.94
N ILE A 66 -8.05 -6.82 9.75
CA ILE A 66 -7.70 -8.23 9.55
C ILE A 66 -8.05 -9.06 10.77
N GLU A 67 -8.41 -10.32 10.53
CA GLU A 67 -8.52 -11.32 11.57
C GLU A 67 -7.17 -12.01 11.76
N VAL A 68 -6.71 -12.08 13.01
CA VAL A 68 -5.40 -12.64 13.36
C VAL A 68 -5.55 -13.88 14.24
N ASN A 69 -4.74 -14.89 13.94
CA ASN A 69 -4.73 -16.15 14.66
C ASN A 69 -3.44 -16.24 15.50
N ARG A 70 -3.53 -16.60 16.78
CA ARG A 70 -2.39 -16.73 17.69
C ARG A 70 -1.22 -17.54 17.09
N ASN A 71 -1.50 -18.63 16.37
CA ASN A 71 -0.45 -19.49 15.79
C ASN A 71 0.28 -18.85 14.61
N ARG A 72 -0.27 -17.77 14.03
CA ARG A 72 0.26 -17.03 12.87
C ARG A 72 0.38 -15.54 13.14
N PHE A 73 0.24 -15.11 14.40
CA PHE A 73 0.17 -13.69 14.76
C PHE A 73 1.48 -12.98 14.41
N GLU A 74 2.60 -13.70 14.57
CA GLU A 74 3.92 -13.25 14.15
C GLU A 74 3.93 -12.94 12.64
N ASN A 75 4.38 -11.73 12.32
CA ASN A 75 4.52 -11.20 10.95
C ASN A 75 3.21 -10.88 10.20
N GLN A 76 2.02 -11.12 10.75
CA GLN A 76 0.75 -10.73 10.10
C GLN A 76 0.61 -9.20 9.98
N MET A 77 1.08 -8.45 10.99
CA MET A 77 1.17 -6.99 10.93
C MET A 77 2.06 -6.53 9.76
N GLU A 78 3.27 -7.08 9.67
CA GLU A 78 4.24 -6.72 8.63
C GLU A 78 3.75 -7.10 7.24
N TYR A 79 3.14 -8.27 7.11
CA TYR A 79 2.50 -8.72 5.87
C TYR A 79 1.43 -7.72 5.42
N ALA A 80 0.52 -7.35 6.32
CA ALA A 80 -0.57 -6.44 6.01
C ALA A 80 -0.05 -5.03 5.64
N LEU A 81 0.90 -4.48 6.40
CA LEU A 81 1.51 -3.19 6.10
C LEU A 81 2.32 -3.22 4.79
N SER A 82 2.99 -4.33 4.48
CA SER A 82 3.68 -4.56 3.20
C SER A 82 2.71 -4.60 2.02
N ALA A 83 1.58 -5.29 2.17
CA ALA A 83 0.52 -5.33 1.17
C ALA A 83 -0.09 -3.94 0.93
N MET A 84 -0.43 -3.23 2.01
CA MET A 84 -0.92 -1.84 1.95
C MET A 84 0.08 -0.94 1.23
N ALA A 85 1.38 -1.01 1.58
CA ALA A 85 2.43 -0.24 0.92
C ALA A 85 2.57 -0.57 -0.58
N SER A 86 2.57 -1.87 -0.92
CA SER A 86 2.75 -2.37 -2.28
C SER A 86 1.63 -1.94 -3.21
N VAL A 87 0.40 -1.80 -2.69
CA VAL A 87 -0.75 -1.31 -3.45
C VAL A 87 -0.79 0.23 -3.45
N ALA A 88 -0.60 0.86 -2.29
CA ALA A 88 -0.75 2.31 -2.12
C ALA A 88 0.29 3.14 -2.91
N ARG A 89 1.47 2.59 -3.24
CA ARG A 89 2.47 3.29 -4.09
C ARG A 89 1.93 3.70 -5.47
N TYR A 90 0.90 3.01 -5.96
CA TYR A 90 0.28 3.27 -7.25
C TYR A 90 -0.95 4.19 -7.13
N ALA A 91 -1.27 4.68 -5.94
CA ALA A 91 -2.35 5.63 -5.76
C ALA A 91 -2.10 6.93 -6.54
N LEU A 92 -3.18 7.48 -7.11
CA LEU A 92 -3.19 8.75 -7.81
C LEU A 92 -2.76 9.89 -6.88
N ARG A 93 -3.34 9.92 -5.68
CA ARG A 93 -2.92 10.81 -4.58
C ARG A 93 -2.30 9.97 -3.46
N PRO A 94 -1.11 10.35 -2.95
CA PRO A 94 -0.43 9.60 -1.91
C PRO A 94 -1.27 9.54 -0.64
N PHE A 95 -1.11 8.45 0.12
CA PHE A 95 -1.66 8.32 1.46
C PHE A 95 -0.70 8.91 2.47
N ASP A 96 -1.25 9.44 3.56
CA ASP A 96 -0.48 9.99 4.68
C ASP A 96 -0.32 8.95 5.79
N LYS A 97 -1.38 8.17 6.03
CA LYS A 97 -1.48 7.23 7.15
C LYS A 97 -2.07 5.89 6.70
N PHE A 98 -1.54 4.82 7.27
CA PHE A 98 -2.14 3.49 7.28
C PHE A 98 -2.67 3.22 8.67
N VAL A 99 -3.90 2.73 8.74
CA VAL A 99 -4.53 2.23 9.96
C VAL A 99 -4.81 0.76 9.75
N LEU A 100 -4.23 -0.09 10.59
CA LEU A 100 -4.47 -1.53 10.55
C LEU A 100 -5.10 -1.93 11.89
N ILE A 101 -6.26 -2.57 11.86
CA ILE A 101 -6.89 -3.17 13.03
C ILE A 101 -6.68 -4.68 12.95
N MET A 102 -6.07 -5.23 13.99
CA MET A 102 -5.79 -6.66 14.13
C MET A 102 -6.75 -7.22 15.17
N VAL A 103 -7.81 -7.87 14.69
CA VAL A 103 -8.85 -8.47 15.55
C VAL A 103 -8.48 -9.92 15.81
N PRO A 104 -8.15 -10.30 17.07
CA PRO A 104 -7.82 -11.67 17.38
C PRO A 104 -9.04 -12.58 17.30
N ASN A 105 -8.83 -13.82 16.87
CA ASN A 105 -9.87 -14.86 16.83
C ASN A 105 -10.21 -15.46 18.20
N SER A 106 -9.59 -14.97 19.29
CA SER A 106 -9.80 -15.42 20.66
C SER A 106 -10.06 -14.24 21.58
N ARG A 107 -11.05 -14.39 22.48
CA ARG A 107 -11.43 -13.38 23.48
C ARG A 107 -10.37 -13.12 24.56
N GLN A 108 -9.30 -13.91 24.58
CA GLN A 108 -8.20 -13.78 25.52
C GLN A 108 -7.18 -12.69 25.13
N PHE A 109 -7.27 -12.17 23.90
CA PHE A 109 -6.37 -11.15 23.39
C PHE A 109 -7.13 -9.88 23.05
N ASP A 110 -6.46 -8.76 23.27
CA ASP A 110 -7.01 -7.44 22.95
C ASP A 110 -6.92 -7.20 21.44
N THR A 111 -7.83 -6.38 20.91
CA THR A 111 -7.69 -5.89 19.54
C THR A 111 -6.55 -4.89 19.49
N GLU A 112 -5.68 -4.99 18.49
CA GLU A 112 -4.58 -4.06 18.31
C GLU A 112 -4.86 -3.12 17.15
N LYS A 113 -4.67 -1.81 17.38
CA LYS A 113 -4.64 -0.78 16.37
C LYS A 113 -3.19 -0.43 16.07
N VAL A 114 -2.84 -0.50 14.79
CA VAL A 114 -1.53 -0.14 14.28
C VAL A 114 -1.67 1.09 13.39
N ASP A 115 -1.13 2.20 13.87
CA ASP A 115 -1.03 3.46 13.13
C ASP A 115 0.35 3.56 12.50
N ALA A 116 0.41 3.56 11.17
CA ALA A 116 1.67 3.63 10.43
C ALA A 116 1.74 4.83 9.47
N LYS A 117 2.91 5.47 9.37
CA LYS A 117 3.17 6.56 8.41
C LYS A 117 3.33 5.97 7.01
N ALA A 118 2.38 6.26 6.11
CA ALA A 118 2.30 5.59 4.80
C ALA A 118 3.59 5.74 3.97
N LYS A 119 4.13 6.97 3.83
CA LYS A 119 5.38 7.21 3.09
C LYS A 119 6.53 6.39 3.65
N CYS A 120 6.72 6.39 4.97
CA CYS A 120 7.82 5.66 5.60
C CYS A 120 7.67 4.14 5.42
N THR A 121 6.45 3.61 5.57
CA THR A 121 6.16 2.20 5.37
C THR A 121 6.38 1.76 3.92
N ILE A 122 6.03 2.60 2.94
CA ILE A 122 6.34 2.37 1.52
C ILE A 122 7.85 2.39 1.29
N ASP A 123 8.57 3.38 1.83
CA ASP A 123 10.03 3.47 1.70
C ASP A 123 10.74 2.24 2.29
N TYR A 124 10.21 1.68 3.38
CA TYR A 124 10.72 0.45 3.98
C TYR A 124 10.40 -0.81 3.14
N PHE A 125 9.12 -1.12 2.91
CA PHE A 125 8.74 -2.40 2.27
C PHE A 125 9.01 -2.43 0.77
N VAL A 126 8.79 -1.32 0.07
CA VAL A 126 8.86 -1.27 -1.40
C VAL A 126 10.24 -0.83 -1.87
N PHE A 127 10.73 0.29 -1.34
CA PHE A 127 11.99 0.89 -1.83
C PHE A 127 13.23 0.43 -1.06
N LYS A 128 13.07 -0.32 0.03
CA LYS A 128 14.16 -0.86 0.86
C LYS A 128 15.15 0.22 1.35
N ARG A 129 14.65 1.43 1.62
CA ARG A 129 15.46 2.61 1.99
C ARG A 129 15.74 2.71 3.49
N PHE A 130 15.08 1.89 4.31
CA PHE A 130 15.17 1.93 5.77
C PHE A 130 15.52 0.55 6.34
N LYS A 131 16.21 0.55 7.48
CA LYS A 131 16.39 -0.64 8.32
C LYS A 131 15.13 -0.90 9.15
N ASN A 132 14.87 -2.16 9.49
CA ASN A 132 13.67 -2.57 10.26
C ASN A 132 13.53 -1.76 11.56
N ASP A 133 14.58 -1.72 12.39
CA ASP A 133 14.57 -0.99 13.67
C ASP A 133 14.15 0.47 13.57
N ARG A 134 14.50 1.15 12.48
CA ARG A 134 14.12 2.54 12.27
C ARG A 134 12.64 2.64 11.91
N TRP A 135 12.18 1.76 11.02
CA TRP A 135 10.78 1.72 10.61
C TRP A 135 9.86 1.40 11.79
N SER A 136 10.14 0.33 12.53
CA SER A 136 9.32 -0.10 13.66
C SER A 136 9.23 0.96 14.76
N LYS A 137 10.33 1.67 15.06
CA LYS A 137 10.36 2.70 16.12
C LYS A 137 9.79 4.06 15.71
N GLN A 138 9.95 4.49 14.46
CA GLN A 138 9.64 5.88 14.05
C GLN A 138 8.38 6.00 13.20
N CYS A 139 7.92 4.88 12.62
CA CYS A 139 6.90 4.89 11.58
C CYS A 139 5.67 4.06 11.94
N VAL A 140 5.72 3.29 13.01
CA VAL A 140 4.62 2.46 13.50
C VAL A 140 4.35 2.80 14.96
N LYS A 141 3.07 2.93 15.31
CA LYS A 141 2.60 3.02 16.68
C LYS A 141 1.53 1.95 16.87
N ILE A 142 1.67 1.14 17.92
CA ILE A 142 0.76 0.05 18.25
C ILE A 142 0.04 0.42 19.55
N GLU A 143 -1.27 0.29 19.55
CA GLU A 143 -2.14 0.58 20.69
C GLU A 143 -3.17 -0.54 20.84
N LYS A 144 -3.52 -0.88 22.08
CA LYS A 144 -4.61 -1.81 22.38
C LYS A 144 -5.93 -1.04 22.43
N ILE A 145 -6.99 -1.60 21.85
CA ILE A 145 -8.33 -1.02 21.79
C ILE A 145 -9.42 -2.00 22.19
#